data_AF-A0A437Q8T5-F1
#
_entry.id   AF-A0A437Q8T5-F1
#
_cell.length_a   1.000
_cell.length_b   1.000
_cell.length_c   1.000
_cell.angle_alpha   90.00
_cell.angle_beta   90.00
_cell.angle_gamma   90.00
#
_symmetry.space_group_name_H-M   'P 1'
#
loop_
_entity.id
_entity.type
_entity.pdbx_description
1 polymer ?
#
loop_
_entity_poly.entity_id
_entity_poly.type
_entity_poly.pdbx_seq_one_letter_code
_entity_poly.pdbx_strand_id
1 'polypeptide(L)'
;MGLIEAILLGIQFKRLQKPLVFFSMLIGFILFSIFGLSIVWAVVSGLVTTEKEITLQLLGASGGLAAFAFLFFGLAWVCGYFIKRCFQ
;
A
#
# COMPACT_ATOMS: atom_id res chain seq x y z
N MET A 1 -5.45 3.66 -19.89
CA MET A 1 -4.88 4.66 -18.97
C MET A 1 -4.16 3.95 -17.83
N GLY A 2 -2.84 4.12 -17.75
CA GLY A 2 -2.00 3.61 -16.65
C GLY A 2 -2.22 4.37 -15.34
N LEU A 3 -1.77 3.81 -14.21
CA LEU A 3 -1.87 4.46 -12.89
C LEU A 3 -1.04 5.76 -12.84
N ILE A 4 0.11 5.75 -13.53
CA ILE A 4 1.01 6.91 -13.66
C ILE A 4 0.33 8.03 -14.48
N GLU A 5 -0.36 7.69 -15.57
CA GLU A 5 -1.10 8.65 -16.39
C GLU A 5 -2.26 9.29 -15.62
N ALA A 6 -2.99 8.50 -14.82
CA ALA A 6 -4.06 9.02 -13.96
C ALA A 6 -3.51 10.02 -12.92
N ILE A 7 -2.35 9.73 -12.31
CA ILE A 7 -1.73 10.65 -11.35
C ILE A 7 -1.29 11.95 -12.03
N LEU A 8 -0.64 11.87 -13.20
CA LEU A 8 -0.22 13.04 -13.98
C LEU A 8 -1.42 13.90 -14.42
N LEU A 9 -2.50 13.28 -14.88
CA LEU A 9 -3.73 13.99 -15.27
C LEU A 9 -4.43 14.62 -14.06
N GLY A 10 -4.38 13.98 -12.90
CA GLY A 10 -4.91 14.51 -11.64
C GLY A 10 -4.19 15.74 -11.15
N ILE A 11 -2.85 15.70 -11.19
CA ILE A 11 -2.00 16.84 -10.84
C ILE A 11 -2.20 18.00 -11.82
N GLN A 12 -2.48 17.71 -13.10
CA GLN A 12 -2.81 18.74 -14.10
C GLN A 12 -4.26 19.27 -13.99
N PHE A 13 -5.09 18.76 -13.06
CA PHE A 13 -6.51 19.10 -12.91
C PHE A 13 -7.36 18.98 -14.18
N LYS A 14 -6.85 18.33 -15.23
CA LYS A 14 -7.60 18.10 -16.46
C LYS A 14 -8.58 16.96 -16.20
N ARG A 15 -9.88 17.24 -16.34
CA ARG A 15 -11.00 16.26 -16.25
C ARG A 15 -11.25 15.66 -14.85
N LEU A 16 -10.88 16.34 -13.78
CA LEU A 16 -11.11 15.83 -12.42
C LEU A 16 -12.48 16.24 -11.88
N GLN A 17 -13.44 15.30 -11.82
CA GLN A 17 -14.80 15.57 -11.30
C GLN A 17 -14.80 15.92 -9.80
N LYS A 18 -13.97 15.24 -9.00
CA LYS A 18 -13.90 15.39 -7.53
C LYS A 18 -12.45 15.48 -7.05
N PRO A 19 -11.82 16.67 -7.12
CA PRO A 19 -10.41 16.84 -6.80
C PRO A 19 -10.04 16.48 -5.36
N LEU A 20 -10.90 16.81 -4.40
CA LEU A 20 -10.65 16.56 -2.98
C LEU A 20 -10.61 15.06 -2.66
N VAL A 21 -11.49 14.27 -3.28
CA VAL A 21 -11.52 12.80 -3.15
C VAL A 21 -10.27 12.17 -3.76
N PHE A 22 -9.81 12.68 -4.90
CA PHE A 22 -8.58 12.23 -5.53
C PHE A 22 -7.36 12.46 -4.63
N PHE A 23 -7.20 13.66 -4.05
CA PHE A 23 -6.10 13.95 -3.13
C PHE A 23 -6.14 13.06 -1.87
N SER A 24 -7.32 12.87 -1.29
CA SER A 24 -7.49 11.99 -0.12
C SER A 24 -7.11 10.54 -0.45
N MET A 25 -7.53 10.01 -1.61
CA MET A 25 -7.18 8.66 -2.06
C MET A 25 -5.70 8.52 -2.44
N LEU A 26 -5.08 9.57 -2.98
CA LEU A 26 -3.65 9.61 -3.28
C LEU A 26 -2.81 9.58 -2.00
N ILE A 27 -3.20 10.36 -0.99
CA ILE A 27 -2.57 10.34 0.33
C ILE A 27 -2.74 8.96 0.98
N GLY A 28 -3.93 8.39 0.94
CA GLY A 28 -4.20 7.03 1.43
C GLY A 28 -3.34 5.99 0.72
N PHE A 29 -3.22 6.09 -0.62
CA PHE A 29 -2.36 5.22 -1.42
C PHE A 29 -0.90 5.27 -0.95
N ILE A 30 -0.35 6.47 -0.77
CA ILE A 30 1.04 6.67 -0.33
C ILE A 30 1.23 6.11 1.08
N LEU A 31 0.35 6.44 2.02
CA LEU A 31 0.46 5.98 3.41
C LEU A 31 0.35 4.46 3.49
N PHE A 32 -0.66 3.84 2.88
CA PHE A 32 -0.81 2.38 2.91
C PHE A 32 0.34 1.65 2.22
N SER A 33 0.93 2.22 1.17
CA SER A 33 2.12 1.66 0.53
C SER A 33 3.35 1.72 1.45
N ILE A 34 3.58 2.86 2.12
CA ILE A 34 4.68 3.02 3.10
C ILE A 34 4.49 2.06 4.29
N PHE A 35 3.28 1.97 4.84
CA PHE A 35 2.95 1.04 5.92
C PHE A 35 3.13 -0.42 5.49
N GLY A 36 2.67 -0.79 4.29
CA GLY A 36 2.89 -2.13 3.73
C GLY A 36 4.38 -2.46 3.59
N LEU A 37 5.17 -1.54 3.05
CA LEU A 37 6.63 -1.69 2.90
C LEU A 37 7.36 -1.84 4.24
N SER A 38 6.98 -1.05 5.25
CA SER A 38 7.60 -1.09 6.58
C SER A 38 7.27 -2.38 7.34
N ILE A 39 6.06 -2.93 7.18
CA ILE A 39 5.72 -4.25 7.72
C ILE A 39 6.54 -5.35 7.03
N VAL A 40 6.67 -5.32 5.70
CA VAL A 40 7.51 -6.27 4.96
C VAL A 40 8.97 -6.17 5.41
N TRP A 41 9.49 -4.96 5.58
CA TRP A 41 10.85 -4.73 6.08
C TRP A 41 11.05 -5.31 7.48
N ALA A 42 10.08 -5.13 8.39
CA ALA A 42 10.12 -5.68 9.74
C ALA A 42 10.07 -7.21 9.76
N VAL A 43 9.30 -7.83 8.84
CA VAL A 43 9.27 -9.29 8.69
C VAL A 43 10.61 -9.81 8.16
N VAL A 44 11.18 -9.16 7.15
CA VAL A 44 12.49 -9.55 6.58
C VAL A 44 13.61 -9.36 7.60
N SER A 45 13.66 -8.23 8.32
CA SER A 45 14.68 -8.00 9.35
C SER A 45 14.54 -8.97 10.53
N GLY A 46 13.32 -9.30 10.93
CA GLY A 46 13.06 -10.33 11.95
C GLY A 46 13.49 -11.73 11.51
N LEU A 47 13.30 -12.09 10.24
CA LEU A 47 13.75 -13.39 9.72
C LEU A 47 15.28 -13.47 9.59
N VAL A 48 15.94 -12.40 9.14
CA VAL A 48 17.40 -12.36 8.95
C VAL A 48 18.17 -12.34 10.28
N THR A 49 17.60 -11.73 11.33
CA THR A 49 18.26 -11.68 12.66
C THR A 49 18.09 -12.96 13.48
N THR A 50 17.18 -13.86 13.08
CA THR A 50 16.83 -15.06 13.86
C THR A 50 17.43 -16.34 13.25
N GLU A 51 18.72 -16.33 12.96
CA GLU A 51 19.45 -17.50 12.41
C GLU A 51 19.56 -18.68 13.40
N LYS A 52 19.11 -18.56 14.67
CA LYS A 52 19.39 -19.59 15.70
C LYS A 52 18.21 -20.38 16.26
N GLU A 53 17.00 -19.84 16.36
CA GLU A 53 15.85 -20.61 16.86
C GLU A 53 14.54 -20.12 16.22
N ILE A 54 14.10 -20.81 15.16
CA ILE A 54 12.77 -20.63 14.58
C ILE A 54 11.76 -21.20 15.58
N THR A 55 11.35 -20.38 16.55
CA THR A 55 10.27 -20.73 17.47
C THR A 55 8.91 -20.58 16.78
N LEU A 56 7.95 -21.45 17.12
CA LEU A 56 6.60 -21.43 16.56
C LEU A 56 5.87 -20.09 16.80
N GLN A 57 6.26 -19.35 17.85
CA GLN A 57 5.83 -17.97 18.10
C GLN A 57 6.33 -16.97 17.03
N LEU A 58 7.57 -17.09 16.56
CA LEU A 58 8.11 -16.23 15.51
C LEU A 58 7.46 -16.52 14.16
N LEU A 59 7.15 -17.80 13.88
CA LEU A 59 6.43 -18.21 12.68
C LEU A 59 4.97 -17.71 12.70
N GLY A 60 4.31 -17.78 13.85
CA GLY A 60 2.97 -17.23 14.05
C GLY A 60 2.93 -15.70 13.95
N ALA A 61 3.91 -15.01 14.55
CA ALA A 61 4.03 -13.57 14.49
C ALA A 61 4.35 -13.06 13.07
N SER A 62 5.26 -13.73 12.36
CA SER A 62 5.60 -13.38 10.97
C SER A 62 4.46 -13.69 10.00
N GLY A 63 3.70 -14.78 10.19
CA GLY A 63 2.49 -15.07 9.44
C GLY A 63 1.39 -14.02 9.65
N GLY A 64 1.16 -13.59 10.89
CA GLY A 64 0.22 -12.52 11.21
C GLY A 64 0.63 -11.18 10.57
N LEU A 65 1.90 -10.80 10.70
CA LEU A 65 2.45 -9.59 10.07
C LEU A 65 2.36 -9.64 8.53
N ALA A 66 2.63 -10.78 7.91
CA ALA A 66 2.48 -10.96 6.47
C ALA A 66 1.02 -10.77 6.01
N ALA A 67 0.05 -11.34 6.74
CA ALA A 67 -1.37 -11.15 6.45
C ALA A 67 -1.79 -9.68 6.55
N PHE A 68 -1.31 -8.96 7.57
CA PHE A 68 -1.52 -7.51 7.67
C PHE A 68 -0.89 -6.74 6.52
N ALA A 69 0.33 -7.10 6.09
CA ALA A 69 0.96 -6.48 4.93
C ALA A 69 0.10 -6.62 3.66
N PHE A 70 -0.48 -7.80 3.42
CA PHE A 70 -1.40 -8.02 2.30
C PHE A 70 -2.66 -7.15 2.39
N LEU A 71 -3.21 -6.92 3.58
CA LEU A 71 -4.35 -6.01 3.76
C LEU A 71 -3.98 -4.57 3.39
N PHE A 72 -2.82 -4.07 3.83
CA PHE A 72 -2.35 -2.73 3.49
C PHE A 72 -2.03 -2.57 2.00
N PHE A 73 -1.41 -3.56 1.38
CA PHE A 73 -1.20 -3.56 -0.07
C PHE A 73 -2.51 -3.68 -0.86
N GLY A 74 -3.49 -4.45 -0.37
CA GLY A 74 -4.82 -4.54 -0.95
C GLY A 74 -5.57 -3.21 -0.88
N LEU A 75 -5.51 -2.51 0.26
CA LEU A 75 -6.06 -1.17 0.44
C LEU A 75 -5.39 -0.15 -0.48
N ALA A 76 -4.06 -0.20 -0.61
CA ALA A 76 -3.34 0.61 -1.58
C ALA A 76 -3.82 0.32 -3.01
N TRP A 77 -4.05 -0.95 -3.36
CA TRP A 77 -4.56 -1.30 -4.69
C TRP A 77 -5.97 -0.73 -4.94
N VAL A 78 -6.85 -0.79 -3.94
CA VAL A 78 -8.19 -0.18 -4.01
C VAL A 78 -8.11 1.34 -4.17
N CYS A 79 -7.22 2.02 -3.44
CA CYS A 79 -6.98 3.46 -3.63
C CYS A 79 -6.53 3.77 -5.07
N GLY A 80 -5.60 2.98 -5.61
CA GLY A 80 -5.15 3.09 -7.01
C GLY A 80 -6.28 2.88 -8.03
N TYR A 81 -7.22 1.97 -7.75
CA TYR A 81 -8.42 1.75 -8.56
C TYR A 81 -9.37 2.96 -8.52
N PHE A 82 -9.65 3.51 -7.34
CA PHE A 82 -10.50 4.69 -7.20
C PHE A 82 -9.89 5.93 -7.86
N ILE A 83 -8.58 6.12 -7.74
CA ILE A 83 -7.83 7.17 -8.46
C ILE A 83 -8.12 7.07 -9.95
N LYS A 84 -8.03 5.88 -10.56
CA LYS A 84 -8.36 5.70 -11.98
C LYS A 84 -9.82 6.04 -12.32
N ARG A 85 -10.77 5.74 -11.43
CA ARG A 85 -12.20 6.08 -11.62
C ARG A 85 -12.52 7.57 -11.48
N CYS A 86 -11.65 8.38 -10.88
CA CYS A 86 -11.86 9.83 -10.80
C CYS A 86 -11.70 10.55 -12.16
N PHE A 87 -11.20 9.89 -13.20
CA PHE A 87 -10.90 10.46 -14.53
C PHE A 87 -11.88 10.04 -15.63
N GLN A 88 -13.08 9.61 -15.26
CA GLN A 88 -14.09 9.22 -16.24
C GLN A 88 -14.52 10.39 -17.13
#